data_AF-A0A931IH47-F1
#
_entry.id   AF-A0A931IH47-F1
#
_cell.length_a   1.000
_cell.length_b   1.000
_cell.length_c   1.000
_cell.angle_alpha   90.00
_cell.angle_beta   90.00
_cell.angle_gamma   90.00
#
_symmetry.space_group_name_H-M   'P 1'
#
loop_
_entity.id
_entity.type
_entity.pdbx_description
1 polymer ?
#
loop_
_entity_poly.entity_id
_entity_poly.type
_entity_poly.pdbx_seq_one_letter_code
_entity_poly.pdbx_strand_id
1 'polypeptide(L)'
;MFLTSAGHDAVHTSQLSLGNRTPDRQIAARADYDGRVVVTKDRDFWVGHVLHDCPKSVLIIATGNITNSALVELFEEHVDDIVNLLGMCAVVELGRERLVGHADKPSNPTD
;
A
#
# COMPACT_ATOMS: atom_id res chain seq x y z
N MET A 1 -13.16 4.12 9.29
CA MET A 1 -12.18 4.26 8.18
C MET A 1 -12.77 3.50 6.99
N PHE A 2 -12.59 3.97 5.75
CA PHE A 2 -13.26 3.37 4.59
C PHE A 2 -13.02 1.85 4.44
N LEU A 3 -11.76 1.41 4.50
CA LEU A 3 -11.40 0.00 4.32
C LEU A 3 -12.07 -0.92 5.36
N THR A 4 -12.15 -0.47 6.62
CA THR A 4 -12.86 -1.23 7.66
C THR A 4 -14.36 -1.33 7.41
N SER A 5 -15.00 -0.29 6.85
CA SER A 5 -16.43 -0.35 6.49
C SER A 5 -16.69 -1.20 5.25
N ALA A 6 -15.69 -1.33 4.37
CA ALA A 6 -15.72 -2.23 3.21
C ALA A 6 -15.37 -3.69 3.58
N GLY A 7 -15.17 -4.01 4.87
CA GLY A 7 -14.95 -5.38 5.34
C GLY A 7 -13.49 -5.83 5.44
N HIS A 8 -12.52 -4.93 5.22
CA HIS A 8 -11.10 -5.23 5.34
C HIS A 8 -10.56 -5.00 6.75
N ASP A 9 -9.63 -5.85 7.19
CA ASP A 9 -8.85 -5.60 8.41
C ASP A 9 -7.80 -4.51 8.14
N ALA A 10 -8.05 -3.29 8.64
CA ALA A 10 -7.22 -2.14 8.38
C ALA A 10 -6.94 -1.33 9.66
N VAL A 11 -5.68 -0.93 9.82
CA VAL A 11 -5.20 -0.12 10.94
C VAL A 11 -4.70 1.20 10.38
N HIS A 12 -5.27 2.32 10.84
CA HIS A 12 -4.78 3.65 10.47
C HIS A 12 -3.56 4.00 11.32
N THR A 13 -2.58 4.72 10.77
CA THR A 13 -1.33 5.07 11.49
C THR A 13 -1.60 5.82 12.80
N SER A 14 -2.67 6.62 12.88
CA SER A 14 -3.11 7.29 14.12
C SER A 14 -3.50 6.34 15.26
N GLN A 15 -3.75 5.06 14.98
CA GLN A 15 -4.06 4.01 15.96
C GLN A 15 -2.81 3.28 16.46
N LEU A 16 -1.64 3.54 15.86
CA LEU A 16 -0.36 3.02 16.34
C LEU A 16 0.07 3.74 17.63
N SER A 17 0.97 3.12 18.40
CA SER A 17 1.44 3.66 19.69
C SER A 17 2.07 5.06 19.57
N LEU A 18 2.74 5.35 18.45
CA LEU A 18 3.29 6.67 18.13
C LEU A 18 2.37 7.48 17.20
N GLY A 19 1.21 6.95 16.82
CA GLY A 19 0.28 7.57 15.90
C GLY A 19 0.94 7.92 14.56
N ASN A 20 0.61 9.12 14.04
CA ASN A 20 1.21 9.66 12.83
C ASN A 20 2.71 10.01 12.95
N ARG A 21 3.29 9.88 14.15
CA ARG A 21 4.74 10.06 14.37
C ARG A 21 5.50 8.73 14.29
N THR A 22 4.81 7.62 14.01
CA THR A 22 5.46 6.33 13.78
C THR A 22 6.35 6.45 12.55
N PRO A 23 7.66 6.16 12.66
CA PRO A 23 8.56 6.24 11.51
C PRO A 23 8.19 5.24 10.42
N ASP A 24 8.38 5.59 9.15
CA ASP A 24 8.03 4.73 8.01
C ASP A 24 8.66 3.34 8.09
N ARG A 25 9.93 3.26 8.52
CA ARG A 25 10.61 1.98 8.76
C ARG A 25 9.90 1.08 9.77
N GLN A 26 9.25 1.66 10.79
CA GLN A 26 8.50 0.90 11.78
C GLN A 26 7.14 0.48 11.23
N ILE A 27 6.50 1.34 10.42
CA ILE A 27 5.25 1.01 9.71
C ILE A 27 5.51 -0.17 8.76
N ALA A 28 6.57 -0.09 7.94
CA ALA A 28 6.96 -1.13 7.00
C ALA A 28 7.27 -2.46 7.71
N ALA A 29 8.15 -2.44 8.71
CA ALA A 29 8.50 -3.65 9.45
C ALA A 29 7.29 -4.27 10.17
N ARG A 30 6.38 -3.44 10.69
CA ARG A 30 5.15 -3.91 11.31
C ARG A 30 4.21 -4.53 10.30
N ALA A 31 4.07 -3.93 9.12
CA ALA A 31 3.25 -4.46 8.04
C ALA A 31 3.75 -5.84 7.61
N ASP A 32 5.07 -6.00 7.43
CA ASP A 32 5.66 -7.29 7.08
C ASP A 32 5.44 -8.35 8.16
N TYR A 33 5.61 -7.98 9.43
CA TYR A 33 5.41 -8.89 10.56
C TYR A 33 3.95 -9.37 10.65
N ASP A 34 2.98 -8.46 10.42
CA ASP A 34 1.55 -8.79 10.46
C ASP A 34 1.01 -9.36 9.13
N GLY A 35 1.83 -9.45 8.07
CA GLY A 35 1.38 -9.86 6.74
C GLY A 35 0.39 -8.88 6.09
N ARG A 36 0.61 -7.57 6.29
CA ARG A 36 -0.27 -6.48 5.83
C ARG A 36 0.30 -5.74 4.63
N VAL A 37 -0.59 -5.08 3.89
CA VAL A 37 -0.25 -4.15 2.81
C VAL A 37 -0.13 -2.73 3.37
N VAL A 38 0.94 -2.03 3.02
CA VAL A 38 1.06 -0.59 3.30
C VAL A 38 0.33 0.21 2.24
N VAL A 39 -0.72 0.95 2.62
CA VAL A 39 -1.45 1.88 1.73
C VAL A 39 -0.96 3.30 1.97
N THR A 40 -0.34 3.93 0.96
CA THR A 40 0.34 5.22 1.17
C THR A 40 0.37 6.10 -0.09
N LYS A 41 0.49 7.43 0.11
CA LYS A 41 0.84 8.39 -0.95
C LYS A 41 2.35 8.60 -1.07
N ASP A 42 3.10 8.16 -0.06
CA ASP A 42 4.53 8.38 0.02
C ASP A 42 5.28 7.31 -0.78
N ARG A 43 6.03 7.76 -1.79
CA ARG A 43 6.80 6.88 -2.67
C ARG A 43 8.03 6.29 -1.99
N ASP A 44 8.44 6.80 -0.84
CA ASP A 44 9.58 6.28 -0.11
C ASP A 44 9.35 4.83 0.38
N PHE A 45 8.09 4.41 0.54
CA PHE A 45 7.75 3.00 0.80
C PHE A 45 8.01 2.10 -0.41
N TRP A 46 7.79 2.58 -1.64
CA TRP A 46 8.19 1.83 -2.84
C TRP A 46 9.71 1.74 -2.90
N VAL A 47 10.42 2.85 -2.70
CA VAL A 47 11.89 2.83 -2.68
C VAL A 47 12.41 1.85 -1.62
N GLY A 48 11.83 1.85 -0.43
CA GLY A 48 12.11 0.88 0.63
C GLY A 48 11.89 -0.56 0.19
N HIS A 49 10.74 -0.86 -0.43
CA HIS A 49 10.45 -2.17 -1.01
C HIS A 49 11.55 -2.60 -1.99
N VAL A 50 11.92 -1.74 -2.95
CA VAL A 50 12.92 -2.09 -3.98
C VAL A 50 14.32 -2.28 -3.41
N LEU A 51 14.70 -1.51 -2.39
CA LEU A 51 16.06 -1.55 -1.82
C LEU A 51 16.22 -2.59 -0.71
N HIS A 52 15.15 -2.89 0.01
CA HIS A 52 15.20 -3.63 1.28
C HIS A 52 14.17 -4.75 1.39
N ASP A 53 13.36 -4.98 0.36
CA ASP A 53 12.22 -5.92 0.39
C ASP A 53 11.27 -5.63 1.58
N CYS A 54 11.17 -4.34 1.95
CA CYS A 54 10.42 -3.87 3.12
C CYS A 54 9.83 -2.47 2.85
N PRO A 55 8.49 -2.32 2.80
CA PRO A 55 7.48 -3.36 3.03
C PRO A 55 7.42 -4.37 1.87
N LYS A 56 6.97 -5.59 2.15
CA LYS A 56 6.76 -6.65 1.16
C LYS A 56 5.55 -6.45 0.27
N SER A 57 4.58 -5.65 0.69
CA SER A 57 3.43 -5.32 -0.14
C SER A 57 3.00 -3.87 0.07
N VAL A 58 2.84 -3.13 -1.03
CA VAL A 58 2.59 -1.69 -1.04
C VAL A 58 1.53 -1.33 -2.07
N LEU A 59 0.51 -0.58 -1.63
CA LEU A 59 -0.44 0.12 -2.49
C LEU A 59 -0.10 1.63 -2.47
N ILE A 60 0.38 2.13 -3.60
CA ILE A 60 0.72 3.54 -3.81
C ILE A 60 -0.49 4.29 -4.37
N ILE A 61 -0.89 5.36 -3.71
CA ILE A 61 -1.97 6.25 -4.14
C ILE A 61 -1.36 7.40 -4.95
N ALA A 62 -1.34 7.25 -6.27
CA ALA A 62 -0.75 8.19 -7.24
C ALA A 62 -1.79 9.12 -7.89
N THR A 63 -2.77 9.57 -7.13
CA THR A 63 -3.90 10.40 -7.62
C THR A 63 -3.59 11.90 -7.65
N GLY A 64 -2.42 12.32 -7.15
CA GLY A 64 -2.13 13.72 -6.83
C GLY A 64 -3.10 14.27 -5.78
N ASN A 65 -3.37 15.58 -5.85
CA ASN A 65 -4.38 16.21 -5.00
C ASN A 65 -5.79 15.83 -5.46
N ILE A 66 -6.57 15.18 -4.59
CA ILE A 66 -7.99 14.86 -4.79
C ILE A 66 -8.71 14.99 -3.45
N THR A 67 -10.03 15.13 -3.48
CA THR A 67 -10.84 15.15 -2.26
C THR A 67 -10.89 13.75 -1.63
N ASN A 68 -11.16 13.70 -0.33
CA ASN A 68 -11.38 12.42 0.35
C ASN A 68 -12.59 11.66 -0.21
N SER A 69 -13.64 12.38 -0.66
CA SER A 69 -14.81 11.74 -1.28
C SER A 69 -14.44 11.06 -2.60
N ALA A 70 -13.71 11.74 -3.48
CA ALA A 70 -13.25 11.17 -4.74
C ALA A 70 -12.27 10.02 -4.53
N LEU A 71 -11.44 10.07 -3.47
CA LEU A 71 -10.56 8.95 -3.12
C LEU A 71 -11.39 7.74 -2.66
N VAL A 72 -12.43 7.95 -1.85
CA VAL A 72 -13.33 6.88 -1.43
C VAL A 72 -14.06 6.28 -2.63
N GLU A 73 -14.61 7.09 -3.53
CA GLU A 73 -15.26 6.63 -4.76
C GLU A 73 -14.31 5.77 -5.61
N LEU A 74 -13.05 6.19 -5.79
CA LEU A 74 -12.04 5.39 -6.50
C LEU A 74 -11.76 4.05 -5.82
N PHE A 75 -11.73 4.02 -4.48
CA PHE A 75 -11.57 2.77 -3.76
C PHE A 75 -12.82 1.89 -3.89
N GLU A 76 -14.03 2.44 -3.80
CA GLU A 76 -15.28 1.69 -3.98
C GLU A 76 -15.36 1.05 -5.37
N GLU A 77 -14.94 1.79 -6.40
CA GLU A 77 -14.96 1.31 -7.78
C GLU A 77 -13.94 0.19 -8.03
N HIS A 78 -12.79 0.21 -7.36
CA HIS A 78 -11.64 -0.64 -7.70
C HIS A 78 -11.17 -1.59 -6.59
N VAL A 79 -11.89 -1.71 -5.46
CA VAL A 79 -11.41 -2.49 -4.30
C VAL A 79 -11.10 -3.95 -4.66
N ASP A 80 -11.96 -4.60 -5.45
CA ASP A 80 -11.77 -5.98 -5.85
C ASP A 80 -10.55 -6.15 -6.77
N ASP A 81 -10.36 -5.23 -7.72
CA ASP A 81 -9.20 -5.24 -8.62
C ASP A 81 -7.89 -4.96 -7.86
N ILE A 82 -7.94 -4.06 -6.87
CA ILE A 82 -6.81 -3.78 -5.97
C ILE A 82 -6.41 -5.06 -5.23
N VAL A 83 -7.38 -5.76 -4.64
CA VAL A 83 -7.13 -7.02 -3.92
C VAL A 83 -6.56 -8.09 -4.85
N ASN A 84 -7.13 -8.25 -6.04
CA ASN A 84 -6.65 -9.21 -7.04
C ASN A 84 -5.20 -8.92 -7.45
N LEU A 85 -4.86 -7.65 -7.73
CA LEU A 85 -3.50 -7.26 -8.09
C LEU A 85 -2.51 -7.41 -6.94
N LEU A 86 -2.91 -7.09 -5.71
CA LEU A 86 -2.06 -7.31 -4.52
C LEU A 86 -1.80 -8.80 -4.25
N GLY A 87 -2.66 -9.69 -4.76
CA GLY A 87 -2.41 -11.14 -4.77
C GLY A 87 -1.36 -11.60 -5.79
N MET A 88 -1.01 -10.75 -6.76
CA MET A 88 -0.11 -11.07 -7.88
C MET A 88 1.16 -10.22 -7.91
N CYS A 89 1.14 -9.03 -7.31
CA CYS A 89 2.19 -8.04 -7.35
C CYS A 89 2.48 -7.51 -5.94
N ALA A 90 3.75 -7.38 -5.58
CA ALA A 90 4.12 -6.75 -4.32
C ALA A 90 3.78 -5.26 -4.32
N VAL A 91 3.91 -4.59 -5.46
CA VAL A 91 3.61 -3.15 -5.57
C VAL A 91 2.47 -2.91 -6.55
N VAL A 92 1.45 -2.20 -6.09
CA VAL A 92 0.31 -1.75 -6.89
C VAL A 92 0.20 -0.23 -6.81
N GLU A 93 -0.05 0.44 -7.94
CA GLU A 93 -0.27 1.89 -8.01
C GLU A 93 -1.71 2.18 -8.44
N LEU A 94 -2.47 2.88 -7.58
CA LEU A 94 -3.80 3.41 -7.87
C LEU A 94 -3.69 4.88 -8.32
N GLY A 95 -3.95 5.13 -9.59
CA GLY A 95 -4.13 6.47 -10.17
C GLY A 95 -5.61 6.86 -10.25
N ARG A 96 -5.90 8.00 -10.88
CA ARG A 96 -7.29 8.46 -11.09
C ARG A 96 -8.06 7.67 -12.16
N GLU A 97 -7.34 7.13 -13.13
CA GLU A 97 -7.91 6.47 -14.32
C GLU A 97 -7.21 5.15 -14.64
N ARG A 98 -6.30 4.72 -13.76
CA ARG A 98 -5.50 3.51 -13.96
C ARG A 98 -5.23 2.83 -12.63
N LEU A 99 -5.16 1.51 -12.69
CA LEU A 99 -4.67 0.66 -11.63
C LEU A 99 -3.58 -0.23 -12.23
N VAL A 100 -2.38 -0.19 -11.66
CA VAL A 100 -1.19 -0.82 -12.25
C VAL A 100 -0.53 -1.73 -11.21
N GLY A 101 -0.35 -3.01 -11.55
CA GLY A 101 0.53 -3.91 -10.80
C GLY A 101 1.95 -3.86 -11.34
N HIS A 102 2.93 -3.82 -10.44
CA HIS A 102 4.34 -3.85 -10.78
C HIS A 102 4.92 -5.22 -10.41
N ALA A 103 5.49 -5.91 -11.40
CA ALA A 103 6.20 -7.16 -11.16
C ALA A 103 7.46 -6.89 -10.35
N ASP A 104 7.74 -7.78 -9.40
CA ASP A 104 9.01 -7.76 -8.68
C ASP A 104 10.16 -7.88 -9.68
N LYS A 105 11.29 -7.24 -9.38
CA LYS A 105 12.51 -7.57 -10.12
C LYS A 105 12.76 -9.07 -9.91
N PRO A 106 13.06 -9.86 -10.96
CA PRO A 106 13.55 -11.20 -10.74
C PRO A 106 14.73 -11.09 -9.79
N SER A 107 14.64 -11.77 -8.66
CA SER A 107 15.77 -11.95 -7.77
C SER A 107 16.90 -12.52 -8.61
N ASN A 108 18.00 -11.77 -8.76
CA ASN A 108 19.20 -12.33 -9.37
C ASN A 108 19.53 -13.59 -8.56
N PRO A 109 19.62 -14.78 -9.18
CA PRO A 109 20.08 -15.95 -8.46
C PRO A 109 21.46 -15.60 -7.91
N THR A 110 21.60 -15.70 -6.60
CA THR A 110 22.87 -15.45 -5.91
C THR A 110 23.88 -16.48 -6.45
N ASP A 111 24.98 -15.99 -7.02
CA ASP A 111 26.20 -16.78 -7.33
C ASP A 111 26.75 -17.48 -6.07
#